data_AF-A0A2M7A0J3-F1
#
_entry.id   AF-A0A2M7A0J3-F1
#
_cell.length_a   1.000
_cell.length_b   1.000
_cell.length_c   1.000
_cell.angle_alpha   90.00
_cell.angle_beta   90.00
_cell.angle_gamma   90.00
#
_symmetry.space_group_name_H-M   'P 1'
#
loop_
_entity.id
_entity.type
_entity.pdbx_description
1 polymer ?
#
loop_
_entity_poly.entity_id
_entity_poly.type
_entity_poly.pdbx_seq_one_letter_code
_entity_poly.pdbx_strand_id
1 'polypeptide(L)' 'VKNKVAASMVYALEENNELAMQLATFETVFDDWKLLVNYPKSIERVSPQDIKRVAKKYFNDELLTEVVREKRKGK' A
#
# COMPACT_ATOMS: atom_id res chain seq x y z
N VAL A 1 -1.64 1.88 -13.20
CA VAL A 1 -1.44 1.81 -11.73
C VAL A 1 -2.51 0.94 -11.08
N LYS A 2 -3.80 1.28 -11.17
CA LYS A 2 -4.90 0.43 -10.65
C LYS A 2 -4.82 -1.04 -11.08
N ASN A 3 -4.56 -1.30 -12.36
CA ASN A 3 -4.41 -2.67 -12.88
C ASN A 3 -3.24 -3.44 -12.24
N LYS A 4 -2.15 -2.76 -11.87
CA LYS A 4 -1.01 -3.41 -11.19
C LYS A 4 -1.35 -3.76 -9.74
N VAL A 5 -2.06 -2.88 -9.04
CA VAL A 5 -2.55 -3.13 -7.67
C VAL A 5 -3.57 -4.27 -7.67
N ALA A 6 -4.48 -4.30 -8.64
CA ALA A 6 -5.42 -5.40 -8.79
C ALA A 6 -4.71 -6.74 -9.09
N ALA A 7 -3.74 -6.73 -10.01
CA ALA A 7 -2.96 -7.94 -10.33
C ALA A 7 -2.18 -8.48 -9.13
N SER A 8 -1.52 -7.62 -8.35
CA SER A 8 -0.79 -8.08 -7.15
C SER A 8 -1.69 -8.73 -6.11
N MET A 9 -2.95 -8.30 -6.01
CA MET A 9 -3.92 -8.97 -5.13
C MET A 9 -4.32 -10.33 -5.66
N VAL A 10 -4.57 -10.45 -6.97
CA VAL A 10 -4.92 -11.74 -7.59
C VAL A 10 -3.80 -12.76 -7.38
N TYR A 11 -2.55 -12.36 -7.63
CA TYR A 11 -1.38 -13.22 -7.39
C TYR A 11 -1.30 -13.67 -5.92
N ALA A 12 -1.58 -12.75 -4.99
CA ALA A 12 -1.54 -13.06 -3.57
C ALA A 12 -2.66 -13.99 -3.07
N LEU A 13 -3.65 -14.30 -3.93
CA LEU A 13 -4.67 -15.33 -3.69
C LEU A 13 -4.33 -16.68 -4.32
N GLU A 14 -3.27 -16.79 -5.13
CA GLU A 14 -2.87 -18.03 -5.81
C GLU A 14 -2.21 -19.03 -4.84
N GLU A 15 -1.57 -18.54 -3.78
CA GLU A 15 -0.93 -19.38 -2.77
C GLU A 15 -1.61 -19.27 -1.39
N ASN A 16 -1.86 -20.41 -0.74
CA ASN A 16 -2.57 -20.49 0.55
C ASN A 16 -1.83 -19.75 1.69
N ASN A 17 -0.51 -19.73 1.67
CA ASN A 17 0.34 -18.99 2.63
C ASN A 17 0.18 -17.48 2.47
N GLU A 18 0.15 -16.96 1.24
CA GLU A 18 -0.02 -15.53 0.97
C GLU A 18 -1.44 -15.06 1.30
N LEU A 19 -2.44 -15.90 1.00
CA LEU A 19 -3.83 -15.67 1.42
C LEU A 19 -3.95 -15.63 2.95
N ALA A 20 -3.39 -16.62 3.66
CA ALA A 20 -3.43 -16.67 5.12
C ALA A 20 -2.75 -15.44 5.75
N MET A 21 -1.61 -15.01 5.20
CA MET A 21 -0.91 -13.81 5.65
C MET A 21 -1.76 -12.54 5.46
N GLN A 22 -2.44 -12.40 4.33
CA GLN A 22 -3.31 -11.26 4.08
C GLN A 22 -4.53 -11.25 4.99
N LEU A 23 -5.17 -12.40 5.20
CA LEU A 23 -6.30 -12.51 6.13
C LEU A 23 -5.88 -12.10 7.56
N ALA A 24 -4.76 -12.64 8.05
CA ALA A 24 -4.23 -12.29 9.36
C ALA A 24 -3.86 -10.81 9.47
N THR A 25 -3.26 -10.23 8.43
CA THR A 25 -2.91 -8.81 8.38
C THR A 25 -4.15 -7.93 8.43
N PHE A 26 -5.16 -8.23 7.62
CA PHE A 26 -6.38 -7.43 7.58
C PHE A 26 -7.17 -7.51 8.89
N GLU A 27 -7.25 -8.69 9.50
CA GLU A 27 -7.85 -8.84 10.83
C GLU A 27 -7.08 -8.04 11.88
N THR A 28 -5.75 -8.16 11.90
CA THR A 28 -4.94 -7.48 12.93
C THR A 28 -4.95 -5.96 12.80
N VAL A 29 -4.96 -5.42 11.57
CA VAL A 29 -4.87 -3.98 11.32
C VAL A 29 -6.22 -3.29 11.30
N PHE A 30 -7.25 -3.96 10.75
CA PHE A 30 -8.55 -3.36 10.50
C PHE A 30 -9.70 -3.99 11.31
N ASP A 31 -9.43 -5.05 12.08
CA ASP A 31 -10.44 -5.83 12.81
C ASP A 31 -11.55 -6.38 11.89
N ASP A 32 -11.23 -6.54 10.60
CA ASP A 32 -12.14 -7.05 9.59
C ASP A 32 -11.37 -7.64 8.40
N TRP A 33 -11.09 -8.94 8.44
CA TRP A 33 -10.51 -9.66 7.31
C TRP A 33 -11.35 -9.58 6.03
N LYS A 34 -12.67 -9.37 6.12
CA LYS A 34 -13.57 -9.34 4.93
C LYS A 34 -13.34 -8.09 4.09
N LEU A 35 -12.69 -7.07 4.64
CA LEU A 35 -12.23 -5.93 3.86
C LEU A 35 -11.31 -6.36 2.72
N LEU A 36 -10.54 -7.45 2.86
CA LEU A 36 -9.72 -8.01 1.79
C LEU A 36 -10.53 -8.28 0.52
N VAL A 37 -11.74 -8.82 0.67
CA VAL A 37 -12.64 -9.17 -0.44
C VAL A 37 -13.15 -7.91 -1.17
N ASN A 38 -13.39 -6.83 -0.42
CA ASN A 38 -13.94 -5.59 -0.96
C ASN A 38 -12.87 -4.57 -1.36
N TYR A 39 -11.63 -4.77 -0.94
CA TYR A 39 -10.53 -3.86 -1.20
C TYR A 39 -10.29 -3.57 -2.70
N PRO A 40 -10.44 -4.52 -3.65
CA PRO A 40 -10.34 -4.22 -5.08
C PRO A 40 -11.36 -3.16 -5.52
N LYS A 41 -12.61 -3.27 -5.06
CA LYS A 41 -13.67 -2.28 -5.35
C LYS A 41 -13.33 -0.91 -4.77
N SER A 42 -12.72 -0.88 -3.58
CA SER A 42 -12.26 0.38 -2.97
C SER A 42 -11.18 1.07 -3.81
N ILE A 43 -10.22 0.30 -4.36
CA ILE A 43 -9.19 0.84 -5.26
C ILE A 43 -9.79 1.36 -6.56
N GLU A 44 -10.78 0.67 -7.13
CA GLU A 44 -11.46 1.10 -8.35
C GLU A 44 -12.17 2.44 -8.19
N ARG A 45 -12.78 2.68 -7.01
CA ARG A 45 -13.51 3.91 -6.68
C ARG A 45 -12.61 5.15 -6.54
N VAL A 46 -11.29 4.98 -6.37
CA VAL A 46 -10.37 6.11 -6.20
C VAL A 46 -10.37 7.00 -7.45
N SER A 47 -10.76 8.26 -7.30
CA SER A 47 -10.80 9.21 -8.42
C SER A 47 -9.45 9.92 -8.62
N PRO A 48 -9.20 10.51 -9.81
CA PRO A 48 -8.06 11.41 -10.01
C PRO A 48 -8.03 12.59 -9.02
N GLN A 49 -9.20 13.08 -8.62
CA GLN A 49 -9.34 14.16 -7.65
C GLN A 49 -8.90 13.72 -6.25
N ASP A 50 -9.22 12.49 -5.84
CA ASP A 50 -8.74 11.91 -4.58
C ASP A 50 -7.23 11.80 -4.56
N ILE A 51 -6.63 11.35 -5.66
CA ILE A 51 -5.17 11.26 -5.79
C ILE A 51 -4.55 12.65 -5.61
N LYS A 52 -5.05 13.68 -6.32
CA LYS A 52 -4.55 15.06 -6.19
C LYS A 52 -4.71 15.60 -4.77
N ARG A 53 -5.84 15.32 -4.12
CA ARG A 53 -6.13 15.75 -2.74
C ARG A 53 -5.17 15.10 -1.73
N VAL A 54 -4.95 13.80 -1.84
CA VAL A 54 -4.07 13.02 -0.96
C VAL A 54 -2.59 13.40 -1.17
N ALA A 55 -2.17 13.61 -2.43
CA ALA A 55 -0.83 14.09 -2.74
C ALA A 55 -0.55 15.45 -2.08
N LYS A 56 -1.48 16.42 -2.19
CA LYS A 56 -1.36 17.72 -1.52
C LYS A 56 -1.31 17.61 0.02
N LYS A 57 -1.92 16.57 0.59
CA LYS A 57 -1.94 16.37 2.05
C LYS A 57 -0.64 15.78 2.58
N TYR A 58 -0.06 14.80 1.88
CA TYR A 58 1.06 14.01 2.42
C TYR A 58 2.41 14.29 1.78
N PHE A 59 2.47 14.82 0.55
CA PHE A 59 3.72 15.27 -0.05
C PHE A 59 4.01 16.71 0.39
N ASN A 60 4.37 16.82 1.67
CA ASN A 60 4.87 18.05 2.29
C ASN A 60 6.35 17.86 2.61
N ASP A 61 7.20 18.74 2.09
CA ASP A 61 8.65 18.71 2.31
C ASP A 61 9.02 18.86 3.80
N GLU A 62 8.16 19.47 4.62
CA GLU A 62 8.34 19.55 6.07
C GLU A 62 8.22 18.19 6.77
N LEU A 63 7.55 17.21 6.15
CA LEU A 63 7.40 15.85 6.65
C LEU A 63 8.39 14.87 5.98
N LEU A 64 9.28 15.37 5.12
CA LEU A 64 10.25 14.56 4.41
C LEU A 64 11.37 14.12 5.36
N THR A 65 11.53 12.80 5.51
CA THR A 65 12.70 12.22 6.19
C THR A 65 13.64 11.64 5.15
N GLU A 66 14.84 12.19 5.05
CA GLU A 66 15.90 11.71 4.15
C GLU A 66 17.00 10.99 4.95
N VAL A 67 17.39 9.80 4.50
CA VAL A 67 18.52 9.06 5.06
C VAL A 67 19.59 8.92 3.98
N VAL A 68 20.65 9.72 4.09
CA VAL A 68 21.79 9.67 3.18
C VAL A 68 22.97 9.00 3.88
N ARG A 69 23.55 7.99 3.22
CA ARG A 69 24.79 7.36 3.68
C ARG A 69 25.99 7.93 2.92
N GLU A 70 26.79 8.75 3.57
CA GLU A 70 28.06 9.20 3.01
C GLU A 70 29.16 8.14 3.14
N LYS A 71 29.99 7.99 2.11
CA LYS A 71 31.21 7.17 2.17
C LYS A 71 32.25 7.91 3.01
N ARG A 72 32.70 7.30 4.12
CA ARG A 72 33.89 7.75 4.86
C ARG A 72 35.10 7.77 3.92
N LYS A 73 35.71 8.95 3.71
CA LYS A 73 37.04 9.03 3.09
C LYS A 73 38.06 8.41 4.05
N GLY A 74 38.66 7.29 3.65
CA GLY A 74 39.74 6.65 4.39
C GLY A 74 40.97 7.55 4.45
N LYS A 75 41.66 7.52 5.58
CA LYS A 75 43.04 8.01 5.74
C LYS A 75 44.01 6.93 5.27
#